data_AF-A0A4W5NKS8-F1
#
_entry.id   AF-A0A4W5NKS8-F1
#
_cell.length_a   1.000
_cell.length_b   1.000
_cell.length_c   1.000
_cell.angle_alpha   90.00
_cell.angle_beta   90.00
_cell.angle_gamma   90.00
#
_symmetry.space_group_name_H-M   'P 1'
#
loop_
_entity.id
_entity.type
_entity.pdbx_description
1 polymer ?
#
loop_
_entity_poly.entity_id
_entity_poly.type
_entity_poly.pdbx_seq_one_letter_code
_entity_poly.pdbx_strand_id
1 'polypeptide(L)'
;MDTSGVKVLESADDIQERRQQVLDCYRRFKELSGVRRQKLENLYRFQFFRRDADKLEKWIQEKLQIASDENYKDPTNLQVSLPCPYVCQHTA
;
A
#
# COMPACT_ATOMS: atom_id res chain seq x y z
N MET A 1 20.39 -18.13 -38.41
CA MET A 1 21.77 -18.24 -37.88
C MET A 1 22.19 -16.84 -37.51
N ASP A 2 21.97 -16.42 -36.27
CA ASP A 2 22.44 -15.12 -35.79
C ASP A 2 23.50 -15.37 -34.72
N THR A 3 24.69 -15.71 -35.20
CA THR A 3 25.90 -15.53 -34.42
C THR A 3 26.09 -14.02 -34.24
N SER A 4 25.44 -13.46 -33.22
CA SER A 4 25.80 -12.14 -32.71
C SER A 4 27.21 -12.26 -32.16
N GLY A 5 28.19 -12.11 -33.06
CA GLY A 5 29.60 -12.11 -32.75
C GLY A 5 29.83 -11.11 -31.63
N VAL A 6 30.56 -11.56 -30.61
CA VAL A 6 31.07 -10.68 -29.56
C VAL A 6 31.85 -9.58 -30.27
N LYS A 7 31.27 -8.37 -30.36
CA LYS A 7 32.00 -7.21 -30.85
C LYS A 7 33.11 -6.95 -29.84
N VAL A 8 34.33 -7.32 -30.22
CA VAL A 8 35.52 -6.93 -29.49
C VAL A 8 35.58 -5.40 -29.60
N LEU A 9 35.59 -4.72 -28.45
CA LEU A 9 35.64 -3.26 -28.40
C LEU A 9 37.10 -2.89 -28.66
N GLU A 10 37.40 -2.44 -29.87
CA GLU A 10 38.78 -2.23 -30.35
C GLU A 10 39.26 -0.79 -30.13
N SER A 11 38.34 0.19 -30.17
CA SER A 11 38.65 1.61 -29.94
C SER A 11 38.20 2.11 -28.55
N ALA A 12 38.87 3.14 -28.05
CA ALA A 12 38.46 3.87 -26.84
C ALA A 12 37.03 4.43 -26.97
N ASP A 13 36.63 4.82 -28.17
CA ASP A 13 35.29 5.33 -28.46
C ASP A 13 34.22 4.23 -28.33
N ASP A 14 34.50 3.01 -28.80
CA ASP A 14 33.58 1.86 -28.67
C ASP A 14 33.35 1.50 -27.20
N ILE A 15 34.42 1.53 -26.40
CA ILE A 15 34.36 1.27 -24.96
C ILE A 15 33.53 2.36 -24.26
N GLN A 16 33.74 3.63 -24.64
CA GLN A 16 33.00 4.77 -24.09
C GLN A 16 31.51 4.69 -24.45
N GLU A 17 31.17 4.36 -25.69
CA GLU A 17 29.80 4.19 -26.14
C GLU A 17 29.12 3.04 -25.39
N ARG A 18 29.79 1.88 -25.28
CA ARG A 18 29.24 0.73 -24.56
C ARG A 18 29.00 1.06 -23.08
N ARG A 19 29.93 1.77 -22.44
CA ARG A 19 29.78 2.26 -21.08
C ARG A 19 28.56 3.16 -20.95
N GLN A 20 28.39 4.11 -21.87
CA GLN A 20 27.26 5.04 -21.86
C GLN A 20 25.92 4.30 -21.97
N GLN A 21 25.82 3.33 -22.89
CA GLN A 21 24.62 2.49 -23.04
C GLN A 21 24.29 1.73 -21.75
N VAL A 22 25.30 1.16 -21.06
CA VAL A 22 25.09 0.45 -19.79
C VAL A 22 24.60 1.41 -18.71
N LEU A 23 25.18 2.60 -18.61
CA LEU A 23 24.77 3.62 -17.65
C LEU A 23 23.33 4.09 -17.90
N ASP A 24 22.95 4.26 -19.17
CA ASP A 24 21.60 4.69 -19.53
C ASP A 24 20.56 3.60 -19.28
N CYS A 25 20.88 2.35 -19.60
CA CYS A 25 20.06 1.20 -19.21
C CYS A 25 19.88 1.12 -17.70
N TYR A 26 20.96 1.32 -16.92
CA TYR A 26 20.89 1.32 -15.46
C TYR A 26 20.04 2.47 -14.92
N ARG A 27 20.17 3.67 -15.48
CA ARG A 27 19.37 4.85 -15.10
C ARG A 27 17.89 4.59 -15.31
N ARG A 28 17.52 4.11 -16.50
CA ARG A 28 16.14 3.76 -16.84
C ARG A 28 15.58 2.66 -15.94
N PHE A 29 16.38 1.64 -15.65
CA PHE A 29 15.98 0.58 -14.71
C PHE A 29 15.69 1.14 -13.30
N LYS A 30 16.54 2.05 -12.81
CA LYS A 30 16.37 2.68 -11.50
C LYS A 30 15.12 3.55 -11.46
N GLU A 31 14.84 4.32 -12.51
CA GLU A 31 13.62 5.11 -12.65
C GLU A 31 12.36 4.24 -12.63
N LEU A 32 12.32 3.20 -13.47
CA LEU A 32 11.17 2.27 -13.52
C LEU A 32 10.94 1.57 -12.17
N SER A 33 12.02 1.19 -11.50
CA SER A 33 11.97 0.61 -10.16
C SER A 33 11.42 1.60 -9.13
N GLY A 34 11.81 2.87 -9.23
CA GLY A 34 11.29 3.96 -8.40
C GLY A 34 9.79 4.17 -8.58
N VAL A 35 9.32 4.24 -9.83
CA VAL A 35 7.89 4.37 -10.17
C VAL A 35 7.10 3.18 -9.64
N ARG A 36 7.61 1.96 -9.82
CA ARG A 36 6.96 0.75 -9.30
C ARG A 36 6.83 0.78 -7.78
N ARG A 37 7.89 1.19 -7.07
CA ARG A 37 7.88 1.33 -5.61
C ARG A 37 6.82 2.34 -5.16
N GLN A 38 6.79 3.51 -5.78
CA GLN A 38 5.81 4.54 -5.45
C GLN A 38 4.37 4.06 -5.69
N LYS A 39 4.12 3.35 -6.79
CA LYS A 39 2.80 2.77 -7.07
C LYS A 39 2.37 1.77 -6.00
N LEU A 40 3.27 0.91 -5.55
CA LEU A 40 2.99 -0.07 -4.49
C LEU A 40 2.70 0.63 -3.16
N GLU A 41 3.48 1.64 -2.80
CA GLU A 41 3.25 2.42 -1.58
C GLU A 41 1.89 3.13 -1.61
N ASN A 42 1.54 3.76 -2.73
CA ASN A 42 0.24 4.41 -2.90
C ASN A 42 -0.92 3.41 -2.80
N LEU A 43 -0.80 2.24 -3.42
CA LEU A 43 -1.81 1.19 -3.31
C LEU A 43 -1.94 0.68 -1.88
N TYR A 44 -0.83 0.48 -1.17
CA TYR A 44 -0.84 0.07 0.22
C TYR A 44 -1.58 1.08 1.11
N ARG A 45 -1.23 2.37 0.99
CA ARG A 45 -1.88 3.45 1.74
C ARG A 45 -3.37 3.54 1.42
N PHE A 46 -3.74 3.39 0.15
CA PHE A 46 -5.14 3.36 -0.26
C PHE A 46 -5.91 2.19 0.35
N GLN A 47 -5.33 0.98 0.35
CA GLN A 47 -5.99 -0.19 0.96
C GLN A 47 -6.16 -0.02 2.47
N PHE A 48 -5.17 0.57 3.14
CA PHE A 48 -5.28 0.89 4.56
C PHE A 48 -6.42 1.87 4.82
N PHE A 49 -6.46 2.97 4.07
CA PHE A 49 -7.54 3.96 4.15
C PHE A 49 -8.92 3.32 3.91
N ARG A 50 -9.04 2.48 2.88
CA ARG A 50 -10.31 1.80 2.58
C ARG A 50 -10.77 0.92 3.73
N ARG A 51 -9.87 0.14 4.32
CA ARG A 51 -10.19 -0.68 5.50
C ARG A 51 -10.67 0.17 6.68
N ASP A 52 -10.08 1.34 6.90
CA ASP A 52 -10.49 2.22 7.98
C ASP A 52 -11.83 2.90 7.70
N ALA A 53 -12.10 3.25 6.44
CA ALA A 53 -13.42 3.71 6.01
C ALA A 53 -14.49 2.63 6.22
N ASP A 54 -14.23 1.38 5.81
CA ASP A 54 -15.15 0.26 6.00
C ASP A 54 -15.44 0.00 7.50
N LYS A 55 -14.39 0.08 8.35
CA LYS A 55 -14.57 -0.03 9.82
C LYS A 55 -15.42 1.10 10.37
N LEU A 56 -15.17 2.33 9.93
CA LEU A 56 -15.91 3.50 10.39
C LEU A 56 -17.37 3.43 9.97
N GLU A 57 -17.64 3.06 8.72
CA GLU A 57 -18.98 2.84 8.21
C GLU A 57 -19.73 1.82 9.06
N LYS A 58 -19.11 0.67 9.31
CA LYS A 58 -19.70 -0.37 10.17
C LYS A 58 -20.00 0.17 11.57
N TRP A 59 -19.05 0.90 12.17
CA TRP A 59 -19.24 1.48 13.51
C TRP A 59 -20.41 2.48 13.54
N ILE A 60 -20.55 3.32 12.51
CA ILE A 60 -21.68 4.24 12.39
C ILE A 60 -22.99 3.47 12.29
N GLN A 61 -23.06 2.43 11.46
CA GLN A 61 -24.26 1.58 11.32
C GLN A 61 -24.64 0.93 12.65
N GLU A 62 -23.68 0.39 13.39
CA GLU A 62 -23.90 -0.19 14.73
C GLU A 62 -24.47 0.86 15.70
N LYS A 63 -23.93 2.09 15.71
CA LYS A 63 -24.44 3.16 16.57
C LYS A 63 -25.82 3.66 16.18
N LEU A 64 -26.12 3.74 14.89
CA LEU A 64 -27.45 4.09 14.39
C LEU A 64 -28.49 3.03 14.76
N GLN A 65 -28.11 1.75 14.67
CA GLN A 65 -28.97 0.65 15.10
C GLN A 65 -29.26 0.74 16.60
N ILE A 66 -28.23 0.93 17.44
CA ILE A 66 -28.42 1.11 18.89
C ILE A 66 -29.32 2.33 19.20
N ALA A 67 -29.15 3.44 18.48
CA ALA A 67 -29.96 4.64 18.67
C ALA A 67 -31.42 4.45 18.22
N SER A 68 -31.66 3.56 17.25
CA SER A 68 -33.00 3.24 16.74
C SER A 68 -33.68 2.13 17.56
N ASP A 69 -32.90 1.32 18.27
CA ASP A 69 -33.42 0.27 19.14
C ASP A 69 -34.02 0.89 20.42
N GLU A 70 -35.34 0.77 20.57
CA GLU A 70 -36.14 1.11 21.77
C GLU A 70 -35.80 0.22 23.01
N ASN A 71 -34.72 -0.56 22.94
CA ASN A 71 -34.27 -1.53 23.95
C ASN A 71 -33.64 -0.88 25.20
N TYR A 72 -33.50 0.45 25.24
CA TYR A 72 -33.14 1.18 26.46
C TYR A 72 -34.22 1.08 27.57
N LYS A 73 -35.40 0.53 27.25
CA LYS A 73 -36.52 0.34 28.18
C LYS A 73 -36.49 -1.00 28.92
N ASP A 74 -35.64 -1.95 28.55
CA ASP A 74 -35.60 -3.27 29.19
C ASP A 74 -34.48 -3.34 30.25
N PRO A 75 -34.82 -3.47 31.55
CA PRO A 75 -33.84 -3.51 32.64
C PRO A 75 -32.88 -4.71 32.58
N THR A 76 -33.13 -5.68 31.70
CA THR A 76 -32.27 -6.86 31.49
C THR A 76 -31.04 -6.57 30.63
N ASN A 77 -31.00 -5.45 29.89
CA ASN A 77 -29.90 -5.09 28.99
C ASN A 77 -28.76 -4.29 29.64
N LEU A 78 -28.77 -4.11 30.97
CA LEU A 78 -27.73 -3.37 31.70
C LEU A 78 -26.31 -3.98 31.57
N GLN A 79 -26.20 -5.22 31.08
CA GLN A 79 -24.91 -5.90 30.86
C GLN A 79 -24.33 -5.69 29.45
N VAL A 80 -25.11 -5.14 28.51
CA VAL A 80 -24.68 -4.93 27.10
C VAL A 80 -24.10 -3.54 26.87
N SER A 81 -24.25 -2.60 27.81
CA SER A 81 -23.71 -1.24 27.68
C SER A 81 -22.18 -1.16 27.75
N LEU A 82 -21.48 -2.25 28.08
CA LEU A 82 -20.02 -2.30 28.04
C LEU A 82 -19.56 -3.55 27.30
N PRO A 83 -19.22 -3.39 26.02
CA PRO A 83 -17.91 -3.90 25.64
C PRO A 83 -17.19 -2.90 24.73
N CYS A 84 -16.18 -2.24 25.27
CA CYS A 84 -14.92 -2.19 24.54
C CYS A 84 -13.71 -2.03 25.48
N PRO A 85 -13.02 -3.13 25.83
CA PRO A 85 -11.69 -3.07 26.42
C PRO A 85 -10.56 -2.86 25.39
N TYR A 86 -10.82 -2.54 24.11
CA TYR A 86 -9.79 -2.64 23.07
C TYR A 86 -9.70 -1.47 22.07
N VAL A 87 -9.91 -0.22 22.50
CA VAL A 87 -9.60 0.96 21.65
C VAL A 87 -8.39 1.77 22.15
N CYS A 88 -7.73 1.37 23.25
CA CYS A 88 -6.59 2.12 23.80
C CYS A 88 -5.28 1.33 23.94
N GLN A 89 -4.92 0.41 23.03
CA GLN A 89 -3.64 -0.33 23.13
C GLN A 89 -2.67 -0.27 21.93
N HIS A 90 -2.98 0.42 20.83
CA HIS A 90 -1.99 0.56 19.74
C HIS A 90 -1.90 1.97 19.17
N THR A 91 -1.49 2.90 20.02
CA THR A 91 -0.70 4.08 19.62
C THR A 91 0.36 4.32 20.69
N ALA A 92 1.46 3.59 20.57
CA ALA A 92 2.79 3.91 21.10
C ALA A 92 3.80 3.53 20.02
#